data_AF-A0A4Q3YCQ3-F1
#
_entry.id   AF-A0A4Q3YCQ3-F1
#
_cell.length_a   1.000
_cell.length_b   1.000
_cell.length_c   1.000
_cell.angle_alpha   90.00
_cell.angle_beta   90.00
_cell.angle_gamma   90.00
#
_symmetry.space_group_name_H-M   'P 1'
#
loop_
_entity.id
_entity.type
_entity.pdbx_description
1 polymer ?
#
loop_
_entity_poly.entity_id
_entity_poly.type
_entity_poly.pdbx_seq_one_letter_code
_entity_poly.pdbx_strand_id
1 'polypeptide(L)'
;MDNLTWTGALGTILDPILFAVAGFFIVLVAAQVVLSFFATPVTLQSNPDGTLQRQGGVLGTVSTLNKWLLLALICIAVTYIVAGMVMPYGSAGIVGAMAKQFTPVWIALVATYVLSITFKRKLGLYGKLFDSTIGMIGFGLVMFWVYTAIFGAALEWIPTHEPLSQVSGLKNKVPGTAVPGAEVWGPGAHYLLGGDNLARDVFSRMIYGSGIVVLIAPMATLFAFMVGITLGLPAAYFGGRLDAVLSFIANLVLAFPVILLFYLLVTPEITETGLPQYMATVLFFFPLVFFGVLIHSRYKTQPQQNYIRLAVVLIPLFLIYASAINANASKIDFWPLDFFDIAPGILVVFVSVVFVNSPTVFRIVRGLALDIKTRDYVAAAQTRGETPWYIMLWEILPNARGPLIVDFCLRIGYTTILLGTLGFFGLGLPPDSPDWGSTINEGRKLMIAYIHPALPPAFALLTLVLGLNLLADGLREESLKD
;
A
#
# COMPACT_ATOMS: atom_id res chain seq x y z
N MET A 1 19.33 33.11 2.46
CA MET A 1 18.94 32.37 3.68
C MET A 1 20.01 31.33 3.96
N ASP A 2 20.25 31.03 5.23
CA ASP A 2 21.21 29.98 5.61
C ASP A 2 20.61 28.58 5.40
N ASN A 3 21.46 27.58 5.19
CA ASN A 3 21.01 26.19 5.07
C ASN A 3 20.48 25.67 6.41
N LEU A 4 19.45 24.82 6.35
CA LEU A 4 18.89 24.15 7.52
C LEU A 4 19.79 23.00 7.98
N THR A 5 19.93 22.86 9.30
CA THR A 5 20.44 21.64 9.91
C THR A 5 19.31 20.61 10.08
N TRP A 6 19.63 19.34 10.33
CA TRP A 6 18.63 18.29 10.49
C TRP A 6 17.65 18.55 11.63
N THR A 7 18.17 18.97 12.78
CA THR A 7 17.45 19.07 14.06
C THR A 7 17.29 20.50 14.58
N GLY A 8 17.88 21.48 13.88
CA GLY A 8 17.74 22.90 14.23
C GLY A 8 18.19 23.20 15.66
N ALA A 9 17.46 24.09 16.34
CA ALA A 9 17.70 24.47 17.73
C ALA A 9 17.48 23.29 18.70
N LEU A 10 16.55 22.37 18.39
CA LEU A 10 16.26 21.19 19.22
C LEU A 10 17.47 20.27 19.35
N GLY A 11 18.32 20.22 18.30
CA GLY A 11 19.47 19.34 18.27
C GLY A 11 20.50 19.61 19.36
N THR A 12 20.62 20.87 19.80
CA THR A 12 21.57 21.24 20.87
C THR A 12 21.35 20.49 22.18
N ILE A 13 20.11 20.10 22.48
CA ILE A 13 19.73 19.40 23.71
C ILE A 13 19.43 17.93 23.42
N LEU A 14 18.69 17.65 22.35
CA LEU A 14 18.18 16.31 22.09
C LEU A 14 19.18 15.40 21.37
N ASP A 15 20.09 15.94 20.54
CA ASP A 15 21.04 15.10 19.78
C ASP A 15 22.01 14.33 20.71
N PRO A 16 22.63 14.94 21.75
CA PRO A 16 23.47 14.20 22.68
C PRO A 16 22.74 13.08 23.42
N ILE A 17 21.48 13.34 23.80
CA ILE A 17 20.62 12.35 24.48
C ILE A 17 20.28 11.21 23.50
N LEU A 18 19.89 11.55 22.27
CA LEU A 18 19.58 10.58 21.23
C LEU A 18 20.77 9.65 20.96
N PHE A 19 21.97 10.20 20.77
CA PHE A 19 23.17 9.40 20.49
C PHE A 19 23.54 8.50 21.68
N ALA A 20 23.44 9.00 22.92
CA ALA A 20 23.68 8.18 24.10
C ALA A 20 22.69 7.02 24.19
N VAL A 21 21.38 7.31 24.14
CA VAL A 21 20.32 6.29 24.24
C VAL A 21 20.41 5.27 23.10
N ALA A 22 20.66 5.73 21.86
CA ALA A 22 20.81 4.85 20.70
C ALA A 22 22.05 3.97 20.81
N GLY A 23 23.18 4.53 21.27
CA GLY A 23 24.41 3.78 21.53
C GLY A 23 24.19 2.66 22.55
N PHE A 24 23.56 2.98 23.70
CA PHE A 24 23.23 1.97 24.71
C PHE A 24 22.26 0.92 24.19
N PHE A 25 21.26 1.32 23.41
CA PHE A 25 20.30 0.40 22.80
C PHE A 25 20.99 -0.60 21.87
N ILE A 26 21.87 -0.14 20.99
CA ILE A 26 22.61 -1.02 20.06
C ILE A 26 23.47 -2.02 20.83
N VAL A 27 24.22 -1.55 21.84
CA VAL A 27 25.09 -2.40 22.65
C VAL A 27 24.27 -3.46 23.40
N LEU A 28 23.14 -3.08 23.99
CA LEU A 28 22.29 -4.01 24.74
C LEU A 28 21.52 -4.97 23.83
N VAL A 29 21.15 -4.57 22.61
CA VAL A 29 20.60 -5.49 21.61
C VAL A 29 21.65 -6.52 21.20
N ALA A 30 22.88 -6.09 20.91
CA ALA A 30 23.99 -7.01 20.61
C ALA A 30 24.26 -7.96 21.78
N ALA A 31 24.28 -7.44 23.02
CA ALA A 31 24.42 -8.25 24.22
C ALA A 31 23.27 -9.24 24.38
N GLN A 32 22.02 -8.84 24.08
CA GLN A 32 20.86 -9.73 24.12
C GLN A 32 20.99 -10.88 23.12
N VAL A 33 21.46 -10.62 21.89
CA VAL A 33 21.68 -11.63 20.86
C VAL A 33 22.77 -12.61 21.30
N VAL A 34 23.87 -12.13 21.89
CA VAL A 34 24.92 -13.02 22.41
C VAL A 34 24.41 -13.85 23.59
N LEU A 35 23.76 -13.20 24.56
CA LEU A 35 23.22 -13.87 25.74
C LEU A 35 22.13 -14.88 25.40
N SER A 36 21.37 -14.71 24.31
CA SER A 36 20.33 -15.68 23.93
C SER A 36 20.89 -17.05 23.54
N PHE A 37 22.18 -17.17 23.22
CA PHE A 37 22.83 -18.46 22.97
C PHE A 37 23.24 -19.20 24.25
N PHE A 38 23.41 -18.48 25.38
CA PHE A 38 24.03 -19.04 26.59
C PHE A 38 23.15 -18.99 27.83
N ALA A 39 22.22 -18.04 27.90
CA ALA A 39 21.39 -17.81 29.09
C ALA A 39 20.07 -18.58 29.03
N THR A 40 19.55 -18.92 30.20
CA THR A 40 18.23 -19.57 30.31
C THR A 40 17.12 -18.67 29.74
N PRO A 41 16.19 -19.26 28.97
CA PRO A 41 15.08 -18.52 28.41
C PRO A 41 14.21 -17.96 29.54
N VAL A 42 13.66 -16.76 29.31
CA VAL A 42 12.78 -16.09 30.27
C VAL A 42 11.50 -16.91 30.41
N THR A 43 11.20 -17.37 31.63
CA THR A 43 9.95 -18.10 31.92
C THR A 43 8.98 -17.21 32.71
N LEU A 44 7.68 -17.40 32.47
CA LEU A 44 6.63 -16.80 33.27
C LEU A 44 6.24 -17.83 34.33
N GLN A 45 6.46 -17.51 35.60
CA GLN A 45 6.11 -18.38 36.71
C GLN A 45 4.86 -17.82 37.39
N SER A 46 3.85 -18.68 37.58
CA SER A 46 2.65 -18.37 38.34
C SER A 46 2.97 -18.50 39.82
N ASN A 47 2.88 -17.40 40.57
CA ASN A 47 3.01 -17.38 42.00
C ASN A 47 1.75 -17.95 42.68
N PRO A 48 1.84 -18.44 43.92
CA PRO A 48 0.70 -19.01 44.65
C PRO A 48 -0.48 -18.05 44.87
N ASP A 49 -0.24 -16.74 44.76
CA ASP A 49 -1.23 -15.66 44.84
C ASP A 49 -1.91 -15.35 43.49
N GLY A 50 -1.57 -16.11 42.44
CA GLY A 50 -2.08 -15.90 41.08
C GLY A 50 -1.36 -14.80 40.29
N THR A 51 -0.33 -14.18 40.86
CA THR A 51 0.49 -13.19 40.14
C THR A 51 1.49 -13.89 39.20
N LEU A 52 1.72 -13.34 38.02
CA LEU A 52 2.73 -13.87 37.09
C LEU A 52 4.05 -13.13 37.32
N GLN A 53 5.07 -13.83 37.80
CA GLN A 53 6.42 -13.27 37.94
C GLN A 53 7.30 -13.72 36.77
N ARG A 54 7.86 -12.74 36.07
CA ARG A 54 8.79 -12.98 34.96
C ARG A 54 10.17 -13.29 35.54
N GLN A 55 10.53 -14.57 35.62
CA GLN A 55 11.85 -15.01 36.05
C GLN A 55 12.76 -15.07 34.82
N GLY A 56 13.54 -14.02 34.61
CA GLY A 56 14.57 -13.99 33.57
C GLY A 56 15.78 -13.32 34.18
N GLY A 57 16.87 -14.07 34.37
CA GLY A 57 18.09 -13.57 35.00
C GLY A 57 18.76 -12.42 34.22
N VAL A 58 20.01 -12.59 33.80
CA VAL A 58 20.71 -11.53 33.06
C VAL A 58 19.99 -11.21 31.74
N LEU A 59 19.52 -12.23 31.00
CA LEU A 59 18.80 -12.06 29.73
C LEU A 59 17.45 -11.32 29.90
N GLY A 60 16.71 -11.60 30.98
CA GLY A 60 15.43 -10.94 31.25
C GLY A 60 15.60 -9.46 31.61
N THR A 61 16.66 -9.15 32.37
CA THR A 61 17.04 -7.77 32.70
C THR A 61 17.42 -7.01 31.43
N VAL A 62 18.33 -7.56 30.61
CA VAL A 62 18.73 -6.95 29.32
C VAL A 62 17.53 -6.73 28.40
N SER A 63 16.64 -7.71 28.28
CA SER A 63 15.40 -7.58 27.49
C SER A 63 14.52 -6.43 27.98
N THR A 64 14.41 -6.25 29.30
CA THR A 64 13.59 -5.18 29.90
C THR A 64 14.23 -3.80 29.69
N LEU A 65 15.55 -3.69 29.87
CA LEU A 65 16.28 -2.46 29.56
C LEU A 65 16.15 -2.08 28.08
N ASN A 66 16.26 -3.04 27.16
CA ASN A 66 16.06 -2.78 25.73
C ASN A 66 14.68 -2.23 25.42
N LYS A 67 13.62 -2.72 26.09
CA LYS A 67 12.27 -2.15 25.95
C LYS A 67 12.20 -0.70 26.42
N TRP A 68 12.79 -0.38 27.58
CA TRP A 68 12.80 0.99 28.09
C TRP A 68 13.61 1.94 27.21
N LEU A 69 14.77 1.50 26.71
CA LEU A 69 15.57 2.28 25.77
C LEU A 69 14.84 2.49 24.45
N LEU A 70 14.15 1.47 23.93
CA LEU A 70 13.31 1.63 22.75
C LEU A 70 12.20 2.66 22.98
N LEU A 71 11.51 2.60 24.12
CA LEU A 71 10.49 3.60 24.48
C LEU A 71 11.09 5.00 24.60
N ALA A 72 12.28 5.13 25.20
CA ALA A 72 12.99 6.41 25.28
C ALA A 72 13.33 6.97 23.88
N LEU A 73 13.81 6.14 22.96
CA LEU A 73 14.05 6.55 21.56
C LEU A 73 12.76 7.01 20.87
N ILE A 74 11.65 6.29 21.07
CA ILE A 74 10.34 6.69 20.54
C ILE A 74 9.91 8.04 21.15
N CYS A 75 10.05 8.23 22.46
CA CYS A 75 9.72 9.49 23.11
C CYS A 75 10.55 10.67 22.57
N ILE A 76 11.85 10.45 22.35
CA ILE A 76 12.73 11.48 21.75
C ILE A 76 12.26 11.79 20.32
N ALA A 77 11.98 10.79 19.50
CA ALA A 77 11.48 10.97 18.13
C ALA A 77 10.15 11.74 18.11
N VAL A 78 9.20 11.36 18.96
CA VAL A 78 7.92 12.07 19.13
C VAL A 78 8.15 13.51 19.56
N THR A 79 9.13 13.76 20.44
CA THR A 79 9.48 15.12 20.89
C THR A 79 9.97 15.98 19.72
N TYR A 80 10.85 15.46 18.85
CA TYR A 80 11.27 16.18 17.64
C TYR A 80 10.09 16.52 16.73
N ILE A 81 9.17 15.58 16.53
CA ILE A 81 8.01 15.77 15.66
C ILE A 81 7.06 16.82 16.26
N VAL A 82 6.64 16.65 17.52
CA VAL A 82 5.68 17.54 18.18
C VAL A 82 6.25 18.94 18.41
N ALA A 83 7.47 19.05 18.94
CA ALA A 83 8.11 20.35 19.12
C ALA A 83 8.37 21.03 17.76
N GLY A 84 8.75 20.25 16.75
CA GLY A 84 8.98 20.74 15.40
C GLY A 84 7.72 21.30 14.70
N MET A 85 6.54 20.73 14.97
CA MET A 85 5.27 21.26 14.46
C MET A 85 4.95 22.67 14.99
N VAL A 86 5.27 22.94 16.26
CA VAL A 86 4.91 24.18 16.95
C VAL A 86 5.93 25.30 16.70
N MET A 87 7.20 24.93 16.51
CA MET A 87 8.28 25.91 16.35
C MET A 87 8.16 26.74 15.05
N PRO A 88 8.69 27.98 15.06
CA PRO A 88 8.81 28.79 13.84
C PRO A 88 9.64 28.09 12.77
N TYR A 89 9.28 28.32 11.50
CA TYR A 89 10.03 27.77 10.36
C TYR A 89 11.50 28.23 10.40
N GLY A 90 12.43 27.35 10.03
CA GLY A 90 13.88 27.58 10.12
C GLY A 90 14.51 27.16 11.46
N SER A 91 13.83 27.41 12.59
CA SER A 91 14.39 27.07 13.92
C SER A 91 14.34 25.57 14.24
N ALA A 92 13.37 24.84 13.67
CA ALA A 92 13.15 23.43 13.96
C ALA A 92 13.98 22.46 13.09
N GLY A 93 14.80 23.00 12.18
CA GLY A 93 15.57 22.22 11.22
C GLY A 93 14.71 21.48 10.19
N ILE A 94 15.32 20.55 9.45
CA ILE A 94 14.68 19.75 8.40
C ILE A 94 13.56 18.87 8.99
N VAL A 95 13.83 18.16 10.09
CA VAL A 95 12.86 17.24 10.71
C VAL A 95 11.62 17.98 11.17
N GLY A 96 11.79 19.14 11.82
CA GLY A 96 10.67 19.95 12.26
C GLY A 96 9.88 20.57 11.10
N ALA A 97 10.58 21.04 10.04
CA ALA A 97 9.93 21.52 8.82
C ALA A 97 9.09 20.43 8.15
N MET A 98 9.63 19.20 8.03
CA MET A 98 8.87 18.05 7.51
C MET A 98 7.68 17.72 8.40
N ALA A 99 7.87 17.65 9.72
CA ALA A 99 6.79 17.37 10.68
C ALA A 99 5.65 18.38 10.54
N LYS A 100 5.98 19.66 10.34
CA LYS A 100 5.02 20.73 10.08
C LYS A 100 4.29 20.57 8.75
N GLN A 101 4.97 20.19 7.67
CA GLN A 101 4.31 19.90 6.39
C GLN A 101 3.35 18.71 6.49
N PHE A 102 3.69 17.70 7.29
CA PHE A 102 2.83 16.54 7.53
C PHE A 102 1.70 16.79 8.56
N THR A 103 1.52 18.01 9.07
CA THR A 103 0.45 18.32 10.06
C THR A 103 -0.94 17.82 9.65
N PRO A 104 -1.42 17.98 8.39
CA PRO A 104 -2.71 17.43 7.97
C PRO A 104 -2.78 15.91 8.09
N VAL A 105 -1.69 15.21 7.77
CA VAL A 105 -1.58 13.75 7.88
C VAL A 105 -1.62 13.31 9.34
N TRP A 106 -0.88 13.99 10.22
CA TRP A 106 -0.88 13.68 11.65
C TRP A 106 -2.26 13.88 12.27
N ILE A 107 -2.94 14.99 11.96
CA ILE A 107 -4.29 15.26 12.45
C ILE A 107 -5.26 14.17 11.97
N ALA A 108 -5.22 13.81 10.69
CA ALA A 108 -6.07 12.77 10.14
C ALA A 108 -5.80 11.39 10.77
N LEU A 109 -4.54 11.04 10.99
CA LEU A 109 -4.17 9.81 11.70
C LEU A 109 -4.72 9.78 13.12
N VAL A 110 -4.50 10.85 13.90
CA VAL A 110 -5.01 10.93 15.28
C VAL A 110 -6.53 10.83 15.30
N ALA A 111 -7.23 11.58 14.43
CA ALA A 111 -8.68 11.52 14.33
C ALA A 111 -9.16 10.09 14.01
N THR A 112 -8.55 9.43 13.02
CA THR A 112 -8.92 8.07 12.62
C THR A 112 -8.65 7.06 13.73
N TYR A 113 -7.53 7.16 14.44
CA TYR A 113 -7.23 6.28 15.57
C TYR A 113 -8.21 6.49 16.73
N VAL A 114 -8.50 7.74 17.10
CA VAL A 114 -9.44 8.07 18.17
C VAL A 114 -10.83 7.50 17.84
N LEU A 115 -11.33 7.72 16.62
CA LEU A 115 -12.62 7.18 16.19
C LEU A 115 -12.60 5.65 16.16
N SER A 116 -11.55 5.04 15.61
CA SER A 116 -11.46 3.59 15.46
C SER A 116 -11.41 2.87 16.80
N ILE A 117 -10.64 3.38 17.76
CA ILE A 117 -10.53 2.81 19.10
C ILE A 117 -11.83 3.03 19.90
N THR A 118 -12.43 4.21 19.79
CA THR A 118 -13.68 4.54 20.50
C THR A 118 -14.84 3.66 20.03
N PHE A 119 -14.95 3.43 18.73
CA PHE A 119 -16.05 2.66 18.14
C PHE A 119 -15.69 1.20 17.82
N LYS A 120 -14.53 0.68 18.26
CA LYS A 120 -14.05 -0.66 17.86
C LYS A 120 -15.07 -1.77 18.07
N ARG A 121 -15.86 -1.73 19.15
CA ARG A 121 -16.89 -2.75 19.44
C ARG A 121 -18.06 -2.75 18.44
N LYS A 122 -18.26 -1.68 17.66
CA LYS A 122 -19.34 -1.54 16.68
C LYS A 122 -18.90 -1.80 15.23
N LEU A 123 -17.60 -1.87 14.97
CA LEU A 123 -17.04 -1.90 13.61
C LEU A 123 -16.72 -3.31 13.08
N GLY A 124 -17.11 -4.37 13.80
CA GLY A 124 -16.91 -5.75 13.38
C GLY A 124 -15.42 -6.09 13.21
N LEU A 125 -15.06 -6.69 12.07
CA LEU A 125 -13.68 -7.11 11.76
C LEU A 125 -12.68 -5.94 11.79
N TYR A 126 -13.08 -4.77 11.28
CA TYR A 126 -12.24 -3.57 11.34
C TYR A 126 -11.93 -3.17 12.79
N GLY A 127 -12.89 -3.30 13.70
CA GLY A 127 -12.70 -2.99 15.10
C GLY A 127 -11.69 -3.91 15.79
N LYS A 128 -11.72 -5.21 15.45
CA LYS A 128 -10.80 -6.23 15.98
C LYS A 128 -9.35 -5.96 15.61
N LEU A 129 -9.11 -5.31 14.46
CA LEU A 129 -7.76 -4.88 14.08
C LEU A 129 -7.07 -4.02 15.15
N PHE A 130 -7.85 -3.23 15.89
CA PHE A 130 -7.35 -2.36 16.97
C PHE A 130 -7.17 -3.09 18.32
N ASP A 131 -7.42 -4.40 18.37
CA ASP A 131 -7.06 -5.25 19.49
C ASP A 131 -5.65 -5.88 19.32
N SER A 132 -5.14 -5.95 18.09
CA SER A 132 -3.76 -6.39 17.79
C SER A 132 -2.81 -5.20 17.62
N THR A 133 -1.70 -5.19 18.36
CA THR A 133 -0.67 -4.14 18.24
C THR A 133 -0.01 -4.12 16.86
N ILE A 134 0.16 -5.30 16.24
CA ILE A 134 0.74 -5.45 14.91
C ILE A 134 -0.21 -4.83 13.87
N GLY A 135 -1.50 -5.15 13.99
CA GLY A 135 -2.55 -4.60 13.13
C GLY A 135 -2.64 -3.07 13.21
N MET A 136 -2.58 -2.51 14.41
CA MET A 136 -2.54 -1.05 14.60
C MET A 136 -1.31 -0.43 13.92
N ILE A 137 -0.09 -0.91 14.18
CA ILE A 137 1.13 -0.34 13.57
C ILE A 137 1.04 -0.42 12.04
N GLY A 138 0.62 -1.56 11.49
CA GLY A 138 0.41 -1.72 10.05
C GLY A 138 -0.59 -0.73 9.48
N PHE A 139 -1.76 -0.62 10.12
CA PHE A 139 -2.79 0.35 9.75
C PHE A 139 -2.27 1.80 9.78
N GLY A 140 -1.50 2.17 10.81
CA GLY A 140 -0.89 3.49 10.93
C GLY A 140 0.05 3.83 9.77
N LEU A 141 0.94 2.90 9.40
CA LEU A 141 1.87 3.09 8.29
C LEU A 141 1.15 3.19 6.94
N VAL A 142 0.15 2.34 6.69
CA VAL A 142 -0.65 2.41 5.46
C VAL A 142 -1.41 3.72 5.39
N MET A 143 -2.14 4.08 6.45
CA MET A 143 -2.94 5.30 6.47
C MET A 143 -2.09 6.57 6.43
N PHE A 144 -0.86 6.55 6.95
CA PHE A 144 0.09 7.65 6.80
C PHE A 144 0.35 7.95 5.32
N TRP A 145 0.63 6.93 4.50
CA TRP A 145 0.85 7.10 3.07
C TRP A 145 -0.44 7.37 2.29
N VAL A 146 -1.58 6.81 2.70
CA VAL A 146 -2.89 7.14 2.11
C VAL A 146 -3.22 8.61 2.31
N TYR A 147 -3.05 9.14 3.53
CA TYR A 147 -3.26 10.56 3.79
C TYR A 147 -2.21 11.44 3.13
N THR A 148 -0.96 10.97 3.03
CA THR A 148 0.09 11.68 2.27
C THR A 148 -0.29 11.76 0.79
N ALA A 149 -0.85 10.71 0.20
CA ALA A 149 -1.36 10.72 -1.17
C ALA A 149 -2.54 11.70 -1.32
N ILE A 150 -3.50 11.70 -0.39
CA ILE A 150 -4.66 12.59 -0.44
C ILE A 150 -4.26 14.06 -0.25
N PHE A 151 -3.64 14.40 0.89
CA PHE A 151 -3.29 15.79 1.21
C PHE A 151 -2.09 16.30 0.41
N GLY A 152 -1.19 15.41 -0.01
CA GLY A 152 0.03 15.76 -0.73
C GLY A 152 -0.14 15.73 -2.25
N ALA A 153 -0.52 14.57 -2.82
CA ALA A 153 -0.60 14.42 -4.27
C ALA A 153 -1.93 14.90 -4.87
N ALA A 154 -3.05 14.79 -4.14
CA ALA A 154 -4.36 15.20 -4.66
C ALA A 154 -4.78 16.63 -4.27
N LEU A 155 -4.39 17.12 -3.09
CA LEU A 155 -4.71 18.46 -2.61
C LEU A 155 -3.52 19.44 -2.58
N GLU A 156 -2.29 18.95 -2.80
CA GLU A 156 -1.07 19.78 -2.89
C GLU A 156 -0.73 20.58 -1.62
N TRP A 157 -1.17 20.14 -0.45
CA TRP A 157 -0.94 20.84 0.83
C TRP A 157 0.42 20.55 1.48
N ILE A 158 1.01 19.39 1.19
CA ILE A 158 2.27 18.92 1.77
C ILE A 158 3.51 19.27 0.93
N PRO A 159 3.54 19.08 -0.41
CA PRO A 159 4.75 19.32 -1.20
C PRO A 159 5.22 20.77 -1.07
N THR A 160 6.52 20.98 -1.21
CA THR A 160 7.11 22.33 -1.09
C THR A 160 7.35 22.97 -2.45
N HIS A 161 7.47 22.15 -3.49
CA HIS A 161 7.73 22.55 -4.86
C HIS A 161 6.98 21.63 -5.82
N GLU A 162 6.75 22.12 -7.04
CA GLU A 162 6.29 21.29 -8.15
C GLU A 162 7.29 20.15 -8.42
N PRO A 163 6.85 18.88 -8.58
CA PRO A 163 7.73 17.72 -8.62
C PRO A 163 8.63 17.65 -9.86
N LEU A 164 8.28 18.40 -10.91
CA LEU A 164 9.04 18.51 -12.15
C LEU A 164 9.81 19.83 -12.25
N SER A 165 9.59 20.78 -11.33
CA SER A 165 10.29 22.06 -11.36
C SER A 165 11.79 21.89 -11.11
N GLN A 166 12.59 22.59 -11.90
CA GLN A 166 14.05 22.55 -11.82
C GLN A 166 14.55 23.94 -11.45
N VAL A 167 15.18 24.06 -10.29
CA VAL A 167 15.74 25.33 -9.83
C VAL A 167 17.24 25.34 -10.09
N SER A 168 17.69 26.36 -10.83
CA SER A 168 19.11 26.52 -11.13
C SER A 168 19.97 26.59 -9.86
N GLY A 169 21.10 25.89 -9.85
CA GLY A 169 22.02 25.85 -8.72
C GLY A 169 21.68 24.82 -7.62
N LEU A 170 20.52 24.15 -7.70
CA LEU A 170 20.11 23.12 -6.73
C LEU A 170 20.38 21.68 -7.15
N LYS A 171 21.03 21.49 -8.29
CA LYS A 171 21.46 20.16 -8.77
C LYS A 171 22.33 19.46 -7.72
N ASN A 172 21.91 18.27 -7.30
CA ASN A 172 22.60 17.41 -6.34
C ASN A 172 22.92 18.08 -4.98
N LYS A 173 22.21 19.14 -4.62
CA LYS A 173 22.44 19.83 -3.34
C LYS A 173 21.92 19.01 -2.17
N VAL A 174 22.64 19.11 -1.05
CA VAL A 174 22.34 18.36 0.18
C VAL A 174 21.00 18.79 0.79
N PRO A 175 20.39 17.94 1.64
CA PRO A 175 19.19 18.28 2.41
C PRO A 175 19.34 19.60 3.18
N GLY A 176 18.26 20.39 3.20
CA GLY A 176 18.21 21.69 3.89
C GLY A 176 18.84 22.84 3.12
N THR A 177 19.25 22.66 1.86
CA THR A 177 19.82 23.75 1.06
C THR A 177 18.76 24.82 0.75
N ALA A 178 19.11 26.09 0.97
CA ALA A 178 18.23 27.22 0.67
C ALA A 178 18.08 27.44 -0.84
N VAL A 179 16.86 27.74 -1.26
CA VAL A 179 16.51 27.98 -2.66
C VAL A 179 16.97 29.39 -3.06
N PRO A 180 17.76 29.55 -4.14
CA PRO A 180 18.20 30.86 -4.61
C PRO A 180 16.99 31.73 -5.00
N GLY A 181 16.93 32.96 -4.50
CA GLY A 181 15.84 33.90 -4.81
C GLY A 181 14.55 33.68 -4.03
N ALA A 182 14.52 32.77 -3.04
CA ALA A 182 13.40 32.69 -2.11
C ALA A 182 13.34 33.96 -1.25
N GLU A 183 12.29 34.77 -1.44
CA GLU A 183 12.06 36.00 -0.68
C GLU A 183 11.27 35.76 0.61
N VAL A 184 10.48 34.68 0.67
CA VAL A 184 9.58 34.35 1.78
C VAL A 184 10.14 33.22 2.64
N TRP A 185 10.21 33.44 3.95
CA TRP A 185 10.50 32.38 4.92
C TRP A 185 9.27 31.49 5.09
N GLY A 186 9.22 30.36 4.37
CA GLY A 186 8.07 29.45 4.41
C GLY A 186 8.29 28.13 3.65
N PRO A 187 7.22 27.35 3.45
CA PRO A 187 7.22 26.18 2.57
C PRO A 187 7.74 26.58 1.19
N GLY A 188 8.82 25.95 0.72
CA GLY A 188 9.48 26.31 -0.55
C GLY A 188 10.79 27.09 -0.41
N ALA A 189 11.15 27.59 0.78
CA ALA A 189 12.42 28.29 0.95
C ALA A 189 13.66 27.37 0.89
N HIS A 190 13.48 26.06 1.09
CA HIS A 190 14.55 25.07 1.13
C HIS A 190 14.13 23.77 0.45
N TYR A 191 15.11 23.06 -0.12
CA TYR A 191 14.95 21.65 -0.50
C TYR A 191 15.15 20.77 0.73
N LEU A 192 14.05 20.35 1.36
CA LEU A 192 14.08 19.68 2.66
C LEU A 192 14.90 18.39 2.63
N LEU A 193 14.72 17.57 1.60
CA LEU A 193 15.48 16.33 1.39
C LEU A 193 16.53 16.43 0.28
N GLY A 194 16.85 17.65 -0.13
CA GLY A 194 17.88 17.95 -1.12
C GLY A 194 17.38 17.89 -2.56
N GLY A 195 18.29 18.22 -3.47
CA GLY A 195 18.04 18.22 -4.91
C GLY A 195 18.59 16.98 -5.60
N ASP A 196 17.91 16.53 -6.65
CA ASP A 196 18.36 15.43 -7.50
C ASP A 196 19.28 15.89 -8.66
N ASN A 197 19.61 14.97 -9.59
CA ASN A 197 20.49 15.25 -10.73
C ASN A 197 19.94 16.28 -11.72
N LEU A 198 18.62 16.50 -11.72
CA LEU A 198 17.93 17.47 -12.55
C LEU A 198 17.55 18.73 -11.75
N ALA A 199 18.06 18.88 -10.52
CA ALA A 199 17.74 19.98 -9.62
C ALA A 199 16.26 20.07 -9.19
N ARG A 200 15.56 18.94 -9.18
CA ARG A 200 14.19 18.82 -8.65
C ARG A 200 14.22 18.52 -7.16
N ASP A 201 13.18 18.94 -6.44
CA ASP A 201 13.04 18.70 -5.00
C ASP A 201 12.68 17.23 -4.70
N VAL A 202 13.55 16.53 -3.98
CA VAL A 202 13.38 15.09 -3.65
C VAL A 202 12.20 14.88 -2.69
N PHE A 203 11.92 15.83 -1.79
CA PHE A 203 10.83 15.74 -0.82
C PHE A 203 9.46 15.75 -1.51
N SER A 204 9.24 16.71 -2.41
CA SER A 204 7.98 16.81 -3.16
C SER A 204 7.80 15.62 -4.10
N ARG A 205 8.86 15.16 -4.78
CA ARG A 205 8.81 13.92 -5.59
C ARG A 205 8.41 12.70 -4.78
N MET A 206 8.96 12.52 -3.57
CA MET A 206 8.57 11.43 -2.68
C MET A 206 7.07 11.50 -2.32
N ILE A 207 6.52 12.68 -2.08
CA ILE A 207 5.10 12.87 -1.75
C ILE A 207 4.21 12.54 -2.95
N TYR A 208 4.50 13.11 -4.12
CA TYR A 208 3.72 12.84 -5.34
C TYR A 208 3.77 11.36 -5.74
N GLY A 209 4.93 10.71 -5.59
CA GLY A 209 5.06 9.27 -5.85
C GLY A 209 4.16 8.39 -4.98
N SER A 210 3.80 8.84 -3.78
CA SER A 210 2.84 8.11 -2.93
C SER A 210 1.46 8.01 -3.57
N GLY A 211 1.00 9.06 -4.28
CA GLY A 211 -0.30 9.08 -4.95
C GLY A 211 -0.40 8.01 -6.04
N ILE A 212 0.66 7.87 -6.85
CA ILE A 212 0.73 6.88 -7.93
C ILE A 212 0.59 5.46 -7.35
N VAL A 213 1.36 5.13 -6.32
CA VAL A 213 1.39 3.78 -5.75
C VAL A 213 0.11 3.46 -4.98
N VAL A 214 -0.35 4.38 -4.12
CA VAL A 214 -1.55 4.20 -3.29
C VAL A 214 -2.82 4.10 -4.14
N LEU A 215 -2.87 4.75 -5.31
CA LEU A 215 -4.02 4.62 -6.21
C LEU A 215 -3.96 3.33 -7.03
N ILE A 216 -2.83 3.06 -7.69
CA ILE A 216 -2.75 1.97 -8.68
C ILE A 216 -2.74 0.60 -8.00
N ALA A 217 -1.96 0.39 -6.93
CA ALA A 217 -1.78 -0.96 -6.37
C ALA A 217 -3.08 -1.56 -5.79
N PRO A 218 -3.86 -0.85 -4.94
CA PRO A 218 -5.12 -1.38 -4.41
C PRO A 218 -6.18 -1.56 -5.49
N MET A 219 -6.30 -0.62 -6.43
CA MET A 219 -7.30 -0.69 -7.49
C MET A 219 -7.02 -1.85 -8.46
N ALA A 220 -5.77 -2.04 -8.87
CA ALA A 220 -5.42 -3.14 -9.75
C ALA A 220 -5.55 -4.50 -9.04
N THR A 221 -5.23 -4.57 -7.74
CA THR A 221 -5.47 -5.76 -6.92
C THR A 221 -6.97 -6.06 -6.85
N LEU A 222 -7.82 -5.05 -6.63
CA LEU A 222 -9.27 -5.21 -6.59
C LEU A 222 -9.83 -5.79 -7.89
N PHE A 223 -9.38 -5.28 -9.04
CA PHE A 223 -9.77 -5.81 -10.34
C PHE A 223 -9.29 -7.25 -10.53
N ALA A 224 -8.07 -7.57 -10.13
CA ALA A 224 -7.57 -8.94 -10.17
C ALA A 224 -8.41 -9.89 -9.31
N PHE A 225 -8.94 -9.43 -8.18
CA PHE A 225 -9.92 -10.19 -7.38
C PHE A 225 -11.25 -10.36 -8.09
N MET A 226 -11.78 -9.32 -8.73
CA MET A 226 -13.03 -9.45 -9.49
C MET A 226 -12.90 -10.47 -10.61
N VAL A 227 -11.79 -10.45 -11.36
CA VAL A 227 -11.48 -11.44 -12.40
C VAL A 227 -11.33 -12.84 -11.78
N GLY A 228 -10.49 -12.96 -10.74
CA GLY A 228 -10.19 -14.22 -10.07
C GLY A 228 -11.41 -14.87 -9.42
N ILE A 229 -12.31 -14.10 -8.81
CA ILE A 229 -13.56 -14.59 -8.20
C ILE A 229 -14.54 -15.03 -9.28
N THR A 230 -14.71 -14.22 -10.33
CA THR A 230 -15.64 -14.50 -11.43
C THR A 230 -15.28 -15.78 -12.19
N LEU A 231 -13.99 -16.09 -12.32
CA LEU A 231 -13.51 -17.33 -12.96
C LEU A 231 -13.34 -18.49 -11.97
N GLY A 232 -12.87 -18.22 -10.74
CA GLY A 232 -12.47 -19.21 -9.76
C GLY A 232 -13.64 -19.91 -9.06
N LEU A 233 -14.71 -19.17 -8.73
CA LEU A 233 -15.91 -19.76 -8.12
C LEU A 233 -16.59 -20.77 -9.05
N PRO A 234 -16.87 -20.46 -10.33
CA PRO A 234 -17.46 -21.43 -11.26
C PRO A 234 -16.57 -22.64 -11.51
N ALA A 235 -15.25 -22.43 -11.61
CA ALA A 235 -14.29 -23.52 -11.77
C ALA A 235 -14.38 -24.52 -10.60
N ALA A 236 -14.38 -24.02 -9.37
CA ALA A 236 -14.50 -24.87 -8.19
C ALA A 236 -15.88 -25.52 -8.05
N TYR A 237 -16.95 -24.77 -8.28
CA TYR A 237 -18.32 -25.22 -8.02
C TYR A 237 -18.78 -26.26 -9.04
N PHE A 238 -18.67 -25.97 -10.34
CA PHE A 238 -19.12 -26.87 -11.41
C PHE A 238 -18.11 -27.99 -11.69
N GLY A 239 -16.80 -27.73 -11.52
CA GLY A 239 -15.76 -28.72 -11.77
C GLY A 239 -15.65 -29.15 -13.26
N GLY A 240 -15.10 -30.34 -13.48
CA GLY A 240 -15.05 -30.97 -14.80
C GLY A 240 -14.20 -30.21 -15.83
N ARG A 241 -14.71 -30.08 -17.06
CA ARG A 241 -13.98 -29.46 -18.17
C ARG A 241 -13.73 -27.95 -17.97
N LEU A 242 -14.68 -27.24 -17.37
CA LEU A 242 -14.54 -25.80 -17.13
C LEU A 242 -13.38 -25.53 -16.18
N ASP A 243 -13.30 -26.30 -15.10
CA ASP A 243 -12.17 -26.25 -14.17
C ASP A 243 -10.83 -26.56 -14.86
N ALA A 244 -10.78 -27.66 -15.61
CA ALA A 244 -9.56 -28.08 -16.31
C ALA A 244 -9.04 -27.00 -17.28
N VAL A 245 -9.91 -26.39 -18.08
CA VAL A 245 -9.54 -25.35 -19.05
C VAL A 245 -9.07 -24.07 -18.36
N LEU A 246 -9.84 -23.56 -17.38
CA LEU A 246 -9.47 -22.33 -16.68
C LEU A 246 -8.19 -22.51 -15.86
N SER A 247 -8.05 -23.66 -15.20
CA SER A 247 -6.83 -24.01 -14.47
C SER A 247 -5.63 -24.14 -15.42
N PHE A 248 -5.79 -24.73 -16.60
CA PHE A 248 -4.73 -24.80 -17.60
C PHE A 248 -4.27 -23.41 -18.06
N ILE A 249 -5.20 -22.51 -18.41
CA ILE A 249 -4.88 -21.14 -18.81
C ILE A 249 -4.17 -20.39 -17.68
N ALA A 250 -4.68 -20.49 -16.45
CA ALA A 250 -4.04 -19.88 -15.29
C ALA A 250 -2.63 -20.44 -15.04
N ASN A 251 -2.44 -21.75 -15.19
CA ASN A 251 -1.14 -22.40 -15.05
C ASN A 251 -0.16 -21.98 -16.15
N LEU A 252 -0.63 -21.75 -17.38
CA LEU A 252 0.19 -21.26 -18.48
C LEU A 252 0.73 -19.87 -18.18
N VAL A 253 -0.11 -18.94 -17.71
CA VAL A 253 0.32 -17.59 -17.35
C VAL A 253 1.30 -17.63 -16.17
N LEU A 254 1.02 -18.45 -15.15
CA LEU A 254 1.87 -18.57 -13.96
C LEU A 254 3.17 -19.36 -14.17
N ALA A 255 3.32 -20.03 -15.32
CA ALA A 255 4.58 -20.66 -15.69
C ALA A 255 5.66 -19.64 -16.08
N PHE A 256 5.25 -18.43 -16.49
CA PHE A 256 6.18 -17.34 -16.78
C PHE A 256 6.66 -16.68 -15.47
N PRO A 257 7.94 -16.29 -15.38
CA PRO A 257 8.41 -15.44 -14.30
C PRO A 257 7.61 -14.12 -14.28
N VAL A 258 6.93 -13.86 -13.16
CA VAL A 258 5.98 -12.73 -12.98
C VAL A 258 6.59 -11.40 -13.44
N ILE A 259 7.83 -11.12 -13.04
CA ILE A 259 8.53 -9.87 -13.38
C ILE A 259 8.79 -9.77 -14.89
N LEU A 260 9.17 -10.87 -15.55
CA LEU A 260 9.44 -10.88 -16.99
C LEU A 260 8.17 -10.72 -17.81
N LEU A 261 7.09 -11.38 -17.42
CA LEU A 261 5.79 -11.22 -18.06
C LEU A 261 5.32 -9.75 -17.94
N PHE A 262 5.53 -9.16 -16.77
CA PHE A 262 5.23 -7.75 -16.56
C PHE A 262 6.07 -6.82 -17.43
N TYR A 263 7.39 -7.02 -17.41
CA TYR A 263 8.35 -6.27 -18.21
C TYR A 263 7.90 -6.27 -19.66
N LEU A 264 7.63 -7.46 -20.22
CA LEU A 264 7.21 -7.66 -21.60
C LEU A 264 5.94 -6.84 -21.93
N LEU A 265 4.92 -6.87 -21.09
CA LEU A 265 3.65 -6.17 -21.36
C LEU A 265 3.77 -4.63 -21.36
N VAL A 266 4.80 -4.11 -20.69
CA VAL A 266 4.98 -2.68 -20.47
C VAL A 266 6.07 -2.08 -21.38
N THR A 267 6.81 -2.90 -22.14
CA THR A 267 7.84 -2.36 -23.04
C THR A 267 7.22 -1.55 -24.18
N PRO A 268 7.91 -0.49 -24.67
CA PRO A 268 7.43 0.34 -25.77
C PRO A 268 6.97 -0.48 -26.97
N GLU A 269 7.74 -1.50 -27.36
CA GLU A 269 7.45 -2.33 -28.54
C GLU A 269 6.11 -3.06 -28.43
N ILE A 270 5.76 -3.56 -27.23
CA ILE A 270 4.47 -4.23 -27.00
C ILE A 270 3.35 -3.21 -26.84
N THR A 271 3.58 -2.09 -26.15
CA THR A 271 2.58 -1.03 -26.01
C THR A 271 2.20 -0.44 -27.36
N GLU A 272 3.17 -0.28 -28.26
CA GLU A 272 2.99 0.18 -29.63
C GLU A 272 2.16 -0.78 -30.46
N THR A 273 2.00 -2.05 -30.10
CA THR A 273 1.06 -2.95 -30.80
C THR A 273 -0.41 -2.66 -30.43
N GLY A 274 -0.65 -2.09 -29.24
CA GLY A 274 -1.98 -1.93 -28.63
C GLY A 274 -2.43 -3.13 -27.80
N LEU A 275 -1.59 -4.15 -27.61
CA LEU A 275 -1.93 -5.36 -26.86
C LEU A 275 -2.48 -5.05 -25.45
N PRO A 276 -1.87 -4.18 -24.62
CA PRO A 276 -2.44 -3.84 -23.32
C PRO A 276 -3.83 -3.20 -23.40
N GLN A 277 -4.12 -2.44 -24.45
CA GLN A 277 -5.44 -1.85 -24.64
C GLN A 277 -6.50 -2.90 -25.00
N TYR A 278 -6.16 -3.87 -25.86
CA TYR A 278 -7.04 -5.03 -26.13
C TYR A 278 -7.23 -5.90 -24.89
N MET A 279 -6.20 -6.07 -24.07
CA MET A 279 -6.34 -6.75 -22.78
C MET A 279 -7.27 -5.97 -21.84
N ALA A 280 -7.22 -4.64 -21.85
CA ALA A 280 -8.10 -3.80 -21.05
C ALA A 280 -9.58 -4.04 -21.39
N THR A 281 -9.93 -4.17 -22.67
CA THR A 281 -11.33 -4.43 -23.08
C THR A 281 -11.86 -5.74 -22.52
N VAL A 282 -11.03 -6.79 -22.52
CA VAL A 282 -11.38 -8.10 -21.96
C VAL A 282 -11.39 -8.06 -20.43
N LEU A 283 -10.40 -7.44 -19.80
CA LEU A 283 -10.25 -7.46 -18.35
C LEU A 283 -11.29 -6.56 -17.65
N PHE A 284 -11.68 -5.44 -18.25
CA PHE A 284 -12.69 -4.53 -17.69
C PHE A 284 -14.12 -5.07 -17.88
N PHE A 285 -14.30 -6.07 -18.75
CA PHE A 285 -15.55 -6.82 -18.83
C PHE A 285 -15.81 -7.64 -17.55
N PHE A 286 -14.77 -8.14 -16.87
CA PHE A 286 -14.96 -8.99 -15.69
C PHE A 286 -15.62 -8.27 -14.50
N PRO A 287 -15.23 -7.04 -14.10
CA PRO A 287 -15.98 -6.30 -13.09
C PRO A 287 -17.45 -6.09 -13.45
N LEU A 288 -17.79 -5.85 -14.74
CA LEU A 288 -19.19 -5.75 -15.18
C LEU A 288 -19.94 -7.07 -14.97
N VAL A 289 -19.32 -8.20 -15.35
CA VAL A 289 -19.89 -9.53 -15.10
C VAL A 289 -20.01 -9.79 -13.60
N PHE A 290 -18.99 -9.46 -12.81
CA PHE A 290 -18.97 -9.65 -11.36
C PHE A 290 -20.14 -8.93 -10.69
N PHE A 291 -20.29 -7.62 -10.92
CA PHE A 291 -21.41 -6.86 -10.35
C PHE A 291 -22.76 -7.28 -10.91
N GLY A 292 -22.82 -7.61 -12.20
CA GLY A 292 -24.04 -8.10 -12.84
C GLY A 292 -24.55 -9.39 -12.19
N VAL A 293 -23.66 -10.38 -12.02
CA VAL A 293 -24.00 -11.65 -11.37
C VAL A 293 -24.27 -11.45 -9.87
N LEU A 294 -23.51 -10.61 -9.18
CA LEU A 294 -23.71 -10.30 -7.76
C LEU A 294 -25.09 -9.70 -7.47
N ILE A 295 -25.53 -8.73 -8.27
CA ILE A 295 -26.84 -8.09 -8.13
C ILE A 295 -27.95 -9.06 -8.57
N HIS A 296 -27.78 -9.70 -9.74
CA HIS A 296 -28.79 -10.59 -10.30
C HIS A 296 -29.06 -11.81 -9.41
N SER A 297 -28.01 -12.39 -8.82
CA SER A 297 -28.15 -13.55 -7.92
C SER A 297 -29.00 -13.22 -6.69
N ARG A 298 -28.89 -12.01 -6.13
CA ARG A 298 -29.63 -11.61 -4.92
C ARG A 298 -31.07 -11.19 -5.19
N TYR A 299 -31.33 -10.48 -6.30
CA TYR A 299 -32.62 -9.84 -6.55
C TYR A 299 -33.45 -10.50 -7.66
N LYS A 300 -33.08 -11.71 -8.09
CA LYS A 300 -33.80 -12.45 -9.14
C LYS A 300 -35.31 -12.56 -8.91
N THR A 301 -35.75 -12.70 -7.66
CA THR A 301 -37.16 -12.82 -7.27
C THR A 301 -37.94 -11.51 -7.35
N GLN A 302 -37.25 -10.37 -7.51
CA GLN A 302 -37.84 -9.03 -7.56
C GLN A 302 -37.42 -8.32 -8.87
N PRO A 303 -38.06 -8.64 -10.01
CA PRO A 303 -37.57 -8.24 -11.35
C PRO A 303 -37.42 -6.73 -11.52
N GLN A 304 -38.38 -5.94 -11.02
CA GLN A 304 -38.31 -4.48 -11.11
C GLN A 304 -37.09 -3.92 -10.36
N GLN A 305 -36.84 -4.38 -9.12
CA GLN A 305 -35.66 -3.95 -8.35
C GLN A 305 -34.36 -4.46 -8.97
N ASN A 306 -34.37 -5.66 -9.55
CA ASN A 306 -33.22 -6.26 -10.20
C ASN A 306 -32.75 -5.41 -11.38
N TYR A 307 -33.65 -5.09 -12.32
CA TYR A 307 -33.30 -4.31 -13.50
C TYR A 307 -32.88 -2.89 -13.16
N ILE A 308 -33.54 -2.24 -12.20
CA ILE A 308 -33.14 -0.91 -11.75
C ILE A 308 -31.72 -0.95 -11.16
N ARG A 309 -31.43 -1.89 -10.24
CA ARG A 309 -30.09 -1.99 -9.63
C ARG A 309 -29.00 -2.38 -10.65
N LEU A 310 -29.32 -3.28 -11.57
CA LEU A 310 -28.42 -3.63 -12.67
C LEU A 310 -28.11 -2.42 -13.55
N ALA A 311 -29.12 -1.66 -13.96
CA ALA A 311 -28.93 -0.46 -14.78
C ALA A 311 -28.11 0.62 -14.04
N VAL A 312 -28.47 0.90 -12.78
CA VAL A 312 -27.80 1.92 -11.95
C VAL A 312 -26.33 1.59 -11.70
N VAL A 313 -25.95 0.31 -11.63
CA VAL A 313 -24.55 -0.08 -11.41
C VAL A 313 -23.80 -0.30 -12.72
N LEU A 314 -24.36 -1.06 -13.66
CA LEU A 314 -23.64 -1.47 -14.86
C LEU A 314 -23.51 -0.36 -15.90
N ILE A 315 -24.50 0.54 -16.05
CA ILE A 315 -24.42 1.61 -17.05
C ILE A 315 -23.29 2.59 -16.69
N PRO A 316 -23.23 3.20 -15.48
CA PRO A 316 -22.13 4.09 -15.15
C PRO A 316 -20.78 3.38 -15.18
N LEU A 317 -20.73 2.13 -14.71
CA LEU A 317 -19.50 1.34 -14.69
C LEU A 317 -18.98 1.08 -16.12
N PHE A 318 -19.88 0.73 -17.05
CA PHE A 318 -19.54 0.57 -18.46
C PHE A 318 -19.04 1.88 -19.06
N LEU A 319 -19.70 3.01 -18.77
CA LEU A 319 -19.29 4.32 -19.28
C LEU A 319 -17.89 4.72 -18.78
N ILE A 320 -17.61 4.52 -17.48
CA ILE A 320 -16.29 4.79 -16.90
C ILE A 320 -15.21 3.95 -17.57
N TYR A 321 -15.47 2.65 -17.79
CA TYR A 321 -14.50 1.75 -18.42
C TYR A 321 -14.33 2.02 -19.90
N ALA A 322 -15.39 2.41 -20.60
CA ALA A 322 -15.32 2.81 -22.00
C ALA A 322 -14.48 4.07 -22.18
N SER A 323 -14.68 5.09 -21.33
CA SER A 323 -13.84 6.30 -21.30
C SER A 323 -12.38 5.97 -20.95
N ALA A 324 -12.14 5.12 -19.94
CA ALA A 324 -10.79 4.70 -19.56
C ALA A 324 -10.03 3.96 -20.67
N ILE A 325 -10.72 3.20 -21.53
CA ILE A 325 -10.13 2.47 -22.65
C ILE A 325 -9.96 3.37 -23.87
N ASN A 326 -10.90 4.30 -24.12
CA ASN A 326 -10.91 5.17 -25.29
C ASN A 326 -10.20 6.52 -25.05
N ALA A 327 -9.05 6.49 -24.37
CA ALA A 327 -8.28 7.70 -24.11
C ALA A 327 -7.68 8.29 -25.42
N ASN A 328 -7.34 9.57 -25.39
CA ASN A 328 -6.64 10.23 -26.49
C ASN A 328 -5.34 9.49 -26.88
N ALA A 329 -5.15 9.25 -28.18
CA ALA A 329 -4.09 8.42 -28.79
C ALA A 329 -4.21 6.89 -28.61
N SER A 330 -5.39 6.40 -28.20
CA SER A 330 -5.64 4.97 -28.14
C SER A 330 -5.88 4.35 -29.53
N LYS A 331 -5.57 3.06 -29.69
CA LYS A 331 -5.76 2.33 -30.96
C LYS A 331 -7.18 1.84 -31.18
N ILE A 332 -7.97 1.76 -30.11
CA ILE A 332 -9.34 1.28 -30.12
C ILE A 332 -10.27 2.47 -29.92
N ASP A 333 -10.79 3.00 -31.02
CA ASP A 333 -11.88 3.97 -30.99
C ASP A 333 -13.21 3.25 -31.20
N PHE A 334 -13.90 2.93 -30.11
CA PHE A 334 -15.18 2.21 -30.15
C PHE A 334 -16.33 3.00 -29.53
N TRP A 335 -16.07 4.14 -28.90
CA TRP A 335 -17.05 4.84 -28.07
C TRP A 335 -16.90 6.36 -28.12
N PRO A 336 -17.88 7.11 -28.64
CA PRO A 336 -17.72 8.55 -28.93
C PRO A 336 -17.81 9.46 -27.68
N LEU A 337 -18.19 8.95 -26.51
CA LEU A 337 -18.33 9.77 -25.30
C LEU A 337 -17.14 9.55 -24.37
N ASP A 338 -16.23 10.51 -24.37
CA ASP A 338 -15.11 10.55 -23.45
C ASP A 338 -15.37 11.55 -22.31
N PHE A 339 -15.33 11.05 -21.08
CA PHE A 339 -15.55 11.83 -19.86
C PHE A 339 -14.23 12.23 -19.20
N PHE A 340 -13.19 11.41 -19.34
CA PHE A 340 -11.86 11.65 -18.76
C PHE A 340 -10.79 10.81 -19.48
N ASP A 341 -9.61 11.39 -19.62
CA ASP A 341 -8.44 10.71 -20.17
C ASP A 341 -7.55 10.13 -19.07
N ILE A 342 -7.15 8.86 -19.21
CA ILE A 342 -6.08 8.26 -18.41
C ILE A 342 -4.79 8.30 -19.24
N ALA A 343 -3.68 8.74 -18.63
CA ALA A 343 -2.37 8.67 -19.28
C ALA A 343 -2.07 7.23 -19.77
N PRO A 344 -1.70 7.02 -21.04
CA PRO A 344 -1.55 5.68 -21.61
C PRO A 344 -0.64 4.75 -20.79
N GLY A 345 0.46 5.29 -20.24
CA GLY A 345 1.38 4.56 -19.37
C GLY A 345 0.73 4.00 -18.10
N ILE A 346 -0.19 4.75 -17.49
CA ILE A 346 -0.93 4.30 -16.29
C ILE A 346 -1.86 3.14 -16.64
N LEU A 347 -2.59 3.22 -17.75
CA LEU A 347 -3.48 2.15 -18.20
C LEU A 347 -2.70 0.86 -18.50
N VAL A 348 -1.59 0.98 -19.24
CA VAL A 348 -0.70 -0.15 -19.55
C VAL A 348 -0.22 -0.85 -18.28
N VAL A 349 0.28 -0.07 -17.31
CA VAL A 349 0.74 -0.61 -16.03
C VAL A 349 -0.41 -1.26 -15.26
N PHE A 350 -1.57 -0.60 -15.17
CA PHE A 350 -2.75 -1.11 -14.47
C PHE A 350 -3.22 -2.46 -15.03
N VAL A 351 -3.41 -2.55 -16.34
CA VAL A 351 -3.89 -3.76 -17.03
C VAL A 351 -2.88 -4.90 -16.88
N SER A 352 -1.59 -4.60 -16.96
CA SER A 352 -0.53 -5.58 -16.73
C SER A 352 -0.58 -6.13 -15.31
N VAL A 353 -0.84 -5.29 -14.29
CA VAL A 353 -1.06 -5.73 -12.90
C VAL A 353 -2.26 -6.66 -12.79
N VAL A 354 -3.39 -6.27 -13.37
CA VAL A 354 -4.61 -7.07 -13.32
C VAL A 354 -4.38 -8.44 -13.98
N PHE A 355 -3.81 -8.46 -15.18
CA PHE A 355 -3.56 -9.69 -15.93
C PHE A 355 -2.65 -10.66 -15.16
N VAL A 356 -1.54 -10.15 -14.62
CA VAL A 356 -0.53 -10.98 -13.97
C VAL A 356 -1.01 -11.51 -12.61
N ASN A 357 -1.80 -10.72 -11.86
CA ASN A 357 -2.29 -11.13 -10.55
C ASN A 357 -3.54 -12.02 -10.60
N SER A 358 -4.40 -11.85 -11.62
CA SER A 358 -5.70 -12.56 -11.72
C SER A 358 -5.58 -14.09 -11.62
N PRO A 359 -4.63 -14.78 -12.28
CA PRO A 359 -4.45 -16.23 -12.16
C PRO A 359 -4.12 -16.69 -10.74
N THR A 360 -3.36 -15.89 -9.99
CA THR A 360 -3.01 -16.25 -8.61
C THR A 360 -4.22 -16.13 -7.69
N VAL A 361 -5.02 -15.07 -7.86
CA VAL A 361 -6.28 -14.91 -7.12
C VAL A 361 -7.28 -16.01 -7.50
N PHE A 362 -7.40 -16.33 -8.80
CA PHE A 362 -8.19 -17.46 -9.29
C PHE A 362 -7.83 -18.75 -8.55
N ARG A 363 -6.55 -19.10 -8.44
CA ARG A 363 -6.10 -20.33 -7.75
C ARG A 363 -6.51 -20.35 -6.29
N ILE A 364 -6.40 -19.23 -5.57
CA ILE A 364 -6.77 -19.14 -4.15
C ILE A 364 -8.28 -19.25 -3.97
N VAL A 365 -9.06 -18.46 -4.71
CA VAL A 365 -10.53 -18.49 -4.64
C VAL A 365 -11.04 -19.89 -4.99
N ARG A 366 -10.48 -20.51 -6.04
CA ARG A 366 -10.82 -21.88 -6.42
C ARG A 366 -10.49 -22.88 -5.31
N GLY A 367 -9.30 -22.79 -4.71
CA GLY A 367 -8.89 -23.68 -3.61
C GLY A 367 -9.82 -23.58 -2.40
N LEU A 368 -10.14 -22.36 -1.97
CA LEU A 368 -11.08 -22.12 -0.86
C LEU A 368 -12.49 -22.62 -1.18
N ALA A 369 -12.97 -22.37 -2.40
CA ALA A 369 -14.30 -22.81 -2.82
C ALA A 369 -14.41 -24.34 -2.96
N LEU A 370 -13.33 -25.04 -3.35
CA LEU A 370 -13.30 -26.50 -3.38
C LEU A 370 -13.43 -27.14 -1.99
N ASP A 371 -12.87 -26.49 -0.95
CA ASP A 371 -13.07 -26.91 0.44
C ASP A 371 -14.49 -26.59 0.90
N ILE A 372 -14.90 -25.33 0.77
CA ILE A 372 -16.16 -24.81 1.33
C ILE A 372 -17.39 -25.46 0.69
N LYS A 373 -17.36 -25.81 -0.60
CA LYS A 373 -18.52 -26.43 -1.27
C LYS A 373 -18.93 -27.79 -0.68
N THR A 374 -18.05 -28.42 0.11
CA THR A 374 -18.31 -29.73 0.74
C THR A 374 -19.05 -29.63 2.08
N ARG A 375 -19.30 -28.41 2.58
CA ARG A 375 -19.93 -28.16 3.89
C ARG A 375 -21.45 -28.33 3.83
N ASP A 376 -22.04 -28.81 4.92
CA ASP A 376 -23.48 -29.16 5.00
C ASP A 376 -24.43 -28.00 4.69
N TYR A 377 -24.07 -26.76 5.05
CA TYR A 377 -24.90 -25.58 4.74
C TYR A 377 -25.02 -25.30 3.24
N VAL A 378 -24.01 -25.70 2.45
CA VAL A 378 -24.07 -25.60 0.98
C VAL A 378 -25.06 -26.62 0.42
N ALA A 379 -25.02 -27.86 0.92
CA ALA A 379 -25.99 -28.89 0.56
C ALA A 379 -27.42 -28.48 0.96
N ALA A 380 -27.59 -27.90 2.15
CA ALA A 380 -28.88 -27.36 2.58
C ALA A 380 -29.38 -26.26 1.62
N ALA A 381 -28.53 -25.33 1.19
CA ALA A 381 -28.90 -24.31 0.21
C ALA A 381 -29.32 -24.92 -1.15
N GLN A 382 -28.65 -25.98 -1.61
CA GLN A 382 -29.04 -26.72 -2.82
C GLN A 382 -30.41 -27.37 -2.66
N THR A 383 -30.71 -27.97 -1.51
CA THR A 383 -32.04 -28.58 -1.26
C THR A 383 -33.18 -27.57 -1.23
N ARG A 384 -32.90 -26.30 -0.87
CA ARG A 384 -33.87 -25.19 -0.99
C ARG A 384 -34.14 -24.77 -2.44
N GLY A 385 -33.38 -25.28 -3.41
CA GLY A 385 -33.50 -24.89 -4.82
C GLY A 385 -32.83 -23.55 -5.14
N GLU A 386 -31.88 -23.09 -4.32
CA GLU A 386 -31.15 -21.85 -4.58
C GLU A 386 -30.31 -21.96 -5.87
N THR A 387 -30.20 -20.85 -6.58
CA THR A 387 -29.44 -20.85 -7.85
C THR A 387 -27.94 -21.05 -7.61
N PRO A 388 -27.19 -21.64 -8.56
CA PRO A 388 -25.74 -21.83 -8.42
C PRO A 388 -24.98 -20.54 -8.12
N TRP A 389 -25.32 -19.43 -8.78
CA TRP A 389 -24.70 -18.12 -8.53
C TRP A 389 -25.02 -17.58 -7.14
N TYR A 390 -26.23 -17.84 -6.64
CA TYR A 390 -26.58 -17.47 -5.27
C TYR A 390 -25.71 -18.24 -4.27
N ILE A 391 -25.61 -19.56 -4.43
CA ILE A 391 -24.79 -20.42 -3.55
C ILE A 391 -23.32 -19.98 -3.60
N MET A 392 -22.76 -19.76 -4.79
CA MET A 392 -21.35 -19.36 -4.93
C MET A 392 -21.05 -18.00 -4.27
N LEU A 393 -21.89 -16.97 -4.47
CA LEU A 393 -21.61 -15.61 -4.01
C LEU A 393 -22.13 -15.29 -2.61
N TRP A 394 -23.18 -15.97 -2.15
CA TRP A 394 -23.86 -15.66 -0.89
C TRP A 394 -23.74 -16.76 0.16
N GLU A 395 -23.37 -17.99 -0.21
CA GLU A 395 -23.11 -19.08 0.76
C GLU A 395 -21.61 -19.42 0.81
N ILE A 396 -20.91 -19.53 -0.32
CA ILE A 396 -19.49 -19.92 -0.35
C ILE A 396 -18.56 -18.72 -0.09
N LEU A 397 -18.66 -17.67 -0.91
CA LEU A 397 -17.73 -16.53 -0.85
C LEU A 397 -17.70 -15.81 0.52
N PRO A 398 -18.82 -15.58 1.23
CA PRO A 398 -18.79 -14.92 2.54
C PRO A 398 -18.06 -15.75 3.60
N ASN A 399 -18.06 -17.08 3.48
CA ASN A 399 -17.31 -17.97 4.36
C ASN A 399 -15.81 -18.03 3.99
N ALA A 400 -15.43 -17.63 2.78
CA ALA A 400 -14.04 -17.45 2.37
C ALA A 400 -13.46 -16.05 2.70
N ARG A 401 -14.28 -15.14 3.24
CA ARG A 401 -13.90 -13.71 3.38
C ARG A 401 -12.64 -13.47 4.20
N GLY A 402 -12.42 -14.24 5.28
CA GLY A 402 -11.28 -14.04 6.19
C GLY A 402 -9.96 -14.24 5.45
N PRO A 403 -9.68 -15.44 4.92
CA PRO A 403 -8.51 -15.71 4.10
C PRO A 403 -8.38 -14.78 2.89
N LEU A 404 -9.48 -14.44 2.21
CA LEU A 404 -9.45 -13.55 1.04
C LEU A 404 -9.08 -12.11 1.38
N ILE A 405 -9.53 -11.57 2.52
CA ILE A 405 -9.15 -10.23 2.98
C ILE A 405 -7.65 -10.16 3.32
N VAL A 406 -7.13 -11.20 3.98
CA VAL A 406 -5.70 -11.30 4.29
C VAL A 406 -4.87 -11.37 3.01
N ASP A 407 -5.24 -12.23 2.07
CA ASP A 407 -4.56 -12.35 0.76
C ASP A 407 -4.67 -11.05 -0.05
N PHE A 408 -5.82 -10.37 -0.02
CA PHE A 408 -6.00 -9.06 -0.65
C PHE A 408 -4.98 -8.04 -0.12
N CYS A 409 -4.82 -7.94 1.20
CA CYS A 409 -3.87 -7.01 1.81
C CYS A 409 -2.42 -7.31 1.44
N LEU A 410 -2.00 -8.58 1.48
CA LEU A 410 -0.66 -9.01 1.08
C LEU A 410 -0.37 -8.69 -0.40
N ARG A 411 -1.37 -8.88 -1.26
CA ARG A 411 -1.22 -8.61 -2.71
C ARG A 411 -1.08 -7.14 -3.04
N ILE A 412 -1.68 -6.24 -2.27
CA ILE A 412 -1.40 -4.81 -2.42
C ILE A 412 0.09 -4.55 -2.15
N GLY A 413 0.68 -5.20 -1.15
CA GLY A 413 2.11 -5.11 -0.84
C GLY A 413 2.98 -5.61 -1.98
N TYR A 414 2.70 -6.79 -2.52
CA TYR A 414 3.45 -7.34 -3.66
C TYR A 414 3.28 -6.50 -4.94
N THR A 415 2.08 -5.99 -5.18
CA THR A 415 1.81 -5.09 -6.31
C THR A 415 2.55 -3.77 -6.16
N THR A 416 2.65 -3.24 -4.94
CA THR A 416 3.43 -2.04 -4.63
C THR A 416 4.92 -2.24 -4.95
N ILE A 417 5.50 -3.37 -4.53
CA ILE A 417 6.88 -3.73 -4.86
C ILE A 417 7.06 -3.84 -6.38
N LEU A 418 6.10 -4.46 -7.07
CA LEU A 418 6.13 -4.62 -8.51
C LEU A 418 6.11 -3.26 -9.24
N LEU A 419 5.22 -2.34 -8.84
CA LEU A 419 5.17 -0.98 -9.40
C LEU A 419 6.49 -0.23 -9.19
N GLY A 420 7.06 -0.30 -7.98
CA GLY A 420 8.37 0.29 -7.71
C GLY A 420 9.49 -0.34 -8.53
N THR A 421 9.43 -1.65 -8.78
CA THR A 421 10.40 -2.37 -9.61
C THR A 421 10.31 -1.93 -11.08
N LEU A 422 9.10 -1.70 -11.61
CA LEU A 422 8.89 -1.27 -12.99
C LEU A 422 9.35 0.17 -13.21
N GLY A 423 8.98 1.06 -12.30
CA GLY A 423 9.50 2.42 -12.29
C GLY A 423 11.03 2.43 -12.19
N PHE A 424 11.60 1.53 -11.39
CA PHE A 424 13.06 1.38 -11.29
C PHE A 424 13.71 0.95 -12.60
N PHE A 425 13.06 0.08 -13.38
CA PHE A 425 13.51 -0.26 -14.73
C PHE A 425 13.16 0.80 -15.80
N GLY A 426 12.44 1.86 -15.42
CA GLY A 426 12.02 2.93 -16.34
C GLY A 426 10.91 2.49 -17.30
N LEU A 427 10.04 1.56 -16.87
CA LEU A 427 8.99 1.01 -17.70
C LEU A 427 7.61 1.48 -17.24
N GLY A 428 6.77 1.81 -18.20
CA GLY A 428 5.35 2.07 -18.02
C GLY A 428 5.02 3.53 -17.84
N LEU A 429 5.61 4.19 -16.84
CA LEU A 429 5.44 5.61 -16.63
C LEU A 429 6.54 6.43 -17.33
N PRO A 430 6.27 7.69 -17.72
CA PRO A 430 7.28 8.58 -18.28
C PRO A 430 8.52 8.70 -17.37
N PRO A 431 9.75 8.79 -17.94
CA PRO A 431 10.98 8.82 -17.15
C PRO A 431 11.10 9.98 -16.16
N ASP A 432 10.43 11.11 -16.43
CA ASP A 432 10.43 12.30 -15.58
C ASP A 432 9.40 12.23 -14.45
N SER A 433 8.46 11.29 -14.51
CA SER A 433 7.37 11.15 -13.55
C SER A 433 7.90 10.98 -12.11
N PRO A 434 7.17 11.48 -11.09
CA PRO A 434 7.61 11.41 -9.70
C PRO A 434 7.38 10.04 -9.06
N ASP A 435 7.36 8.95 -9.83
CA ASP A 435 7.20 7.62 -9.25
C ASP A 435 8.42 7.23 -8.40
N TRP A 436 8.18 6.44 -7.35
CA TRP A 436 9.24 6.06 -6.43
C TRP A 436 10.32 5.21 -7.09
N GLY A 437 9.95 4.34 -8.03
CA GLY A 437 10.88 3.45 -8.70
C GLY A 437 11.90 4.21 -9.55
N SER A 438 11.44 5.08 -10.44
CA SER A 438 12.30 5.88 -11.31
C SER A 438 13.20 6.80 -10.50
N THR A 439 12.66 7.43 -9.46
CA THR A 439 13.41 8.31 -8.56
C THR A 439 14.52 7.54 -7.82
N ILE A 440 14.26 6.30 -7.40
CA ILE A 440 15.31 5.43 -6.82
C ILE A 440 16.37 5.09 -7.86
N ASN A 441 15.99 4.76 -9.11
CA ASN A 441 16.94 4.42 -10.17
C ASN A 441 17.83 5.61 -10.57
N GLU A 442 17.25 6.81 -10.66
CA GLU A 442 17.99 8.04 -10.93
C GLU A 442 18.95 8.37 -9.78
N GLY A 443 18.48 8.30 -8.54
CA GLY A 443 19.30 8.52 -7.35
C GLY A 443 20.41 7.48 -7.18
N ARG A 444 20.16 6.21 -7.55
CA ARG A 444 21.15 5.12 -7.50
C ARG A 444 22.43 5.48 -8.23
N LYS A 445 22.32 6.14 -9.39
CA LYS A 445 23.48 6.55 -10.22
C LYS A 445 24.39 7.55 -9.50
N LEU A 446 23.87 8.23 -8.48
CA LEU A 446 24.56 9.24 -7.71
C LEU A 446 25.04 8.75 -6.34
N MET A 447 24.66 7.56 -5.87
CA MET A 447 24.89 7.12 -4.49
C MET A 447 26.36 7.12 -4.04
N ILE A 448 27.30 7.00 -4.98
CA ILE A 448 28.73 7.11 -4.68
C ILE A 448 29.08 8.52 -4.17
N ALA A 449 28.43 9.55 -4.69
CA ALA A 449 28.67 10.95 -4.33
C ALA A 449 27.60 11.51 -3.36
N TYR A 450 26.32 11.18 -3.59
CA TYR A 450 25.18 11.73 -2.89
C TYR A 450 24.15 10.64 -2.63
N ILE A 451 23.87 10.35 -1.35
CA ILE A 451 22.95 9.29 -0.96
C ILE A 451 21.49 9.78 -0.85
N HIS A 452 21.29 11.09 -0.64
CA HIS A 452 19.98 11.68 -0.35
C HIS A 452 18.94 11.59 -1.48
N PRO A 453 19.25 11.53 -2.79
CA PRO A 453 18.21 11.44 -3.81
C PRO A 453 17.49 10.08 -3.84
N ALA A 454 18.19 8.99 -3.48
CA ALA A 454 17.65 7.64 -3.55
C ALA A 454 16.93 7.19 -2.27
N LEU A 455 17.39 7.65 -1.10
CA LEU A 455 16.91 7.14 0.19
C LEU A 455 15.44 7.48 0.51
N PRO A 456 14.95 8.72 0.33
CA PRO A 456 13.57 9.08 0.66
C PRO A 456 12.50 8.23 -0.04
N PRO A 457 12.50 8.08 -1.39
CA PRO A 457 11.52 7.23 -2.06
C PRO A 457 11.69 5.74 -1.70
N ALA A 458 12.92 5.27 -1.44
CA ALA A 458 13.15 3.91 -0.98
C ALA A 458 12.56 3.66 0.42
N PHE A 459 12.70 4.61 1.35
CA PHE A 459 12.10 4.55 2.67
C PHE A 459 10.58 4.63 2.62
N ALA A 460 10.05 5.46 1.71
CA ALA A 460 8.61 5.55 1.49
C ALA A 460 8.01 4.23 1.01
N LEU A 461 8.63 3.62 0.01
CA LEU A 461 8.24 2.30 -0.49
C LEU A 461 8.35 1.22 0.60
N LEU A 462 9.48 1.19 1.33
CA LEU A 462 9.72 0.23 2.41
C LEU A 462 8.63 0.31 3.48
N THR A 463 8.34 1.51 3.98
CA THR A 463 7.39 1.71 5.08
C THR A 463 5.94 1.42 4.67
N LEU A 464 5.55 1.75 3.43
CA LEU A 464 4.24 1.37 2.90
C LEU A 464 4.08 -0.16 2.82
N VAL A 465 5.07 -0.84 2.22
CA VAL A 465 5.04 -2.31 2.07
C VAL A 465 5.06 -3.02 3.43
N LEU A 466 5.90 -2.54 4.36
CA LEU A 466 5.92 -3.05 5.73
C LEU A 466 4.57 -2.84 6.41
N GLY A 467 3.96 -1.65 6.25
CA GLY A 467 2.62 -1.35 6.75
C GLY A 467 1.57 -2.34 6.26
N LEU A 468 1.56 -2.64 4.95
CA LEU A 468 0.62 -3.58 4.34
C LEU A 468 0.82 -5.02 4.84
N ASN A 469 2.07 -5.45 5.04
CA ASN A 469 2.36 -6.78 5.59
C ASN A 469 1.90 -6.90 7.05
N LEU A 470 2.22 -5.92 7.90
CA LEU A 470 1.79 -5.90 9.30
C LEU A 470 0.26 -5.80 9.42
N LEU A 471 -0.38 -5.03 8.54
CA LEU A 471 -1.85 -4.95 8.47
C LEU A 471 -2.46 -6.32 8.13
N ALA A 472 -1.89 -7.04 7.16
CA ALA A 472 -2.34 -8.38 6.80
C ALA A 472 -2.14 -9.39 7.94
N ASP A 473 -1.00 -9.34 8.62
CA ASP A 473 -0.71 -10.21 9.76
C ASP A 473 -1.68 -9.95 10.92
N GLY A 474 -1.96 -8.68 11.22
CA GLY A 474 -2.96 -8.31 12.23
C GLY A 474 -4.37 -8.79 11.89
N LEU A 475 -4.79 -8.66 10.63
CA LEU A 475 -6.08 -9.19 10.14
C LEU A 475 -6.14 -10.71 10.21
N ARG A 476 -5.02 -11.39 9.88
CA ARG A 476 -4.91 -12.84 9.93
C ARG A 476 -5.06 -13.35 11.36
N GLU A 477 -4.35 -12.75 12.31
CA GLU A 477 -4.39 -13.12 13.72
C GLU A 477 -5.81 -13.08 14.27
N GLU A 478 -6.56 -12.01 13.95
CA GLU A 478 -7.94 -11.86 14.39
C GLU A 478 -8.91 -12.79 13.64
N SER A 479 -8.68 -13.06 12.35
CA SER A 479 -9.52 -13.98 11.58
C SER A 479 -9.42 -15.44 12.04
N LEU A 480 -8.34 -15.82 12.73
CA LEU A 480 -8.15 -17.16 13.30
C LEU A 480 -8.77 -17.32 14.68
N LYS A 481 -9.12 -16.21 15.35
CA LYS A 481 -9.78 -16.21 16.67
C LYS A 481 -11.31 -16.31 16.54
N ASP A 482 -11.84 -16.06 15.35
CA ASP A 482 -13.25 -16.20 14.97
C ASP A 482 -13.55 -17.58 14.40
#